data_AF-A0A1E4K6V1-F1
#
_entry.id   AF-A0A1E4K6V1-F1
#
_cell.length_a   1.000
_cell.length_b   1.000
_cell.length_c   1.000
_cell.angle_alpha   90.00
_cell.angle_beta   90.00
_cell.angle_gamma   90.00
#
_symmetry.space_group_name_H-M   'P 1'
#
loop_
_entity.id
_entity.type
_entity.pdbx_description
1 polymer ?
#
loop_
_entity_poly.entity_id
_entity_poly.type
_entity_poly.pdbx_seq_one_letter_code
_entity_poly.pdbx_strand_id
1 'polypeptide(L)'
;MRALLILLAGLLIGALVAFSAANSLHQRNAWPRGVMNTLQHHLGELRRLQRSNDCAAARSAVHFRRLAETAADIAPSHPDQPPDFAEQARRFVETSGRHAAEAPVDCRALDQALQQTGEACQACHRDYR
;
A
#
# COMPACT_ATOMS: atom_id res chain seq x y z
N MET A 1 -36.71 -25.54 27.73
CA MET A 1 -36.48 -25.31 26.27
C MET A 1 -36.59 -23.84 25.87
N ARG A 2 -37.73 -23.16 26.13
CA ARG A 2 -37.94 -21.74 25.75
C ARG A 2 -36.88 -20.76 26.25
N ALA A 3 -36.49 -20.82 27.52
CA ALA A 3 -35.46 -19.94 28.09
C ALA A 3 -34.08 -20.15 27.44
N LEU A 4 -33.75 -21.40 27.11
CA LEU A 4 -32.50 -21.78 26.47
C LEU A 4 -32.43 -21.25 25.03
N LEU A 5 -33.55 -21.32 24.29
CA LEU A 5 -33.68 -20.74 22.95
C LEU A 5 -33.53 -19.20 22.95
N ILE A 6 -34.12 -18.53 23.94
CA ILE A 6 -34.00 -17.07 24.08
C ILE A 6 -32.55 -16.67 24.39
N LEU A 7 -31.88 -17.41 25.26
CA LEU A 7 -30.47 -17.17 25.60
C LEU A 7 -29.56 -17.37 24.38
N LEU A 8 -29.78 -18.42 23.60
CA LEU A 8 -29.01 -18.72 22.39
C LEU A 8 -29.24 -17.67 21.30
N ALA A 9 -30.49 -17.22 21.12
CA ALA A 9 -30.82 -16.12 20.21
C ALA A 9 -30.16 -14.79 20.65
N GLY A 10 -30.21 -14.47 21.94
CA GLY A 10 -29.55 -13.28 22.49
C GLY A 10 -28.03 -13.32 22.30
N LEU A 11 -27.41 -14.48 22.50
CA LEU A 11 -25.97 -14.67 22.28
C LEU A 11 -25.60 -14.48 20.80
N LEU A 12 -26.38 -15.05 19.88
CA LEU A 12 -26.14 -14.90 18.43
C LEU A 12 -26.26 -13.43 17.99
N ILE A 13 -27.31 -12.74 18.43
CA ILE A 13 -27.52 -11.32 18.11
C ILE A 13 -26.40 -10.47 18.73
N GLY A 14 -26.05 -10.72 20.00
CA GLY A 14 -24.97 -10.02 20.68
C GLY A 14 -23.62 -10.21 19.98
N ALA A 15 -23.32 -11.44 19.55
CA ALA A 15 -22.11 -11.73 18.78
C ALA A 15 -22.08 -10.97 17.45
N LEU A 16 -23.17 -10.98 16.68
CA LEU A 16 -23.27 -10.25 15.41
C LEU A 16 -23.02 -8.74 15.59
N VAL A 17 -23.63 -8.15 16.62
CA VAL A 17 -23.43 -6.72 16.95
C VAL A 17 -21.99 -6.45 17.36
N ALA A 18 -21.40 -7.29 18.21
CA ALA A 18 -20.02 -7.13 18.66
C ALA A 18 -19.01 -7.22 17.51
N PHE A 19 -19.17 -8.20 16.61
CA PHE A 19 -18.32 -8.32 15.42
C PHE A 19 -18.47 -7.13 14.48
N SER A 20 -19.70 -6.64 14.26
CA SER A 20 -19.95 -5.45 13.44
C SER A 20 -19.27 -4.20 14.01
N ALA A 21 -19.41 -3.97 15.32
CA ALA A 21 -18.79 -2.85 16.01
C ALA A 21 -17.25 -2.94 15.98
N ALA A 22 -16.69 -4.12 16.26
CA ALA A 22 -15.24 -4.35 16.19
C ALA A 22 -14.69 -4.13 14.76
N ASN A 23 -15.41 -4.59 13.74
CA ASN A 23 -15.03 -4.36 12.34
C ASN A 23 -15.08 -2.88 11.97
N SER A 24 -16.11 -2.14 12.42
CA SER A 24 -16.21 -0.70 12.18
C SER A 24 -15.05 0.09 12.83
N LEU A 25 -14.65 -0.28 14.06
CA LEU A 25 -13.47 0.28 14.72
C LEU A 25 -12.18 -0.07 13.98
N HIS A 26 -12.03 -1.30 13.50
CA HIS A 26 -10.88 -1.72 12.70
C HIS A 26 -10.78 -0.95 11.36
N GLN A 27 -11.92 -0.57 10.78
CA GLN A 27 -11.96 0.27 9.57
C GLN A 27 -11.49 1.70 9.81
N ARG A 28 -11.53 2.21 11.05
CA ARG A 28 -10.90 3.52 11.37
C ARG A 28 -9.39 3.54 11.12
N ASN A 29 -8.74 2.37 11.21
CA ASN A 29 -7.32 2.19 10.89
C ASN A 29 -7.10 1.54 9.51
N ALA A 30 -8.09 1.61 8.60
CA ALA A 30 -7.97 1.04 7.26
C ALA A 30 -7.09 1.88 6.34
N TRP A 31 -7.02 3.20 6.55
CA TRP A 31 -6.33 4.09 5.63
C TRP A 31 -4.82 3.79 5.50
N PRO A 32 -4.02 3.66 6.58
CA PRO A 32 -2.59 3.31 6.46
C PRO A 32 -2.35 1.98 5.73
N ARG A 33 -3.19 0.97 6.01
CA ARG A 33 -3.14 -0.33 5.32
C ARG A 33 -3.55 -0.22 3.86
N GLY A 34 -4.55 0.60 3.56
CA GLY A 34 -5.02 0.86 2.20
C GLY A 34 -3.95 1.50 1.33
N VAL A 35 -3.21 2.47 1.87
CA VAL A 35 -2.04 3.08 1.20
C VAL A 35 -1.03 1.99 0.84
N MET A 36 -0.61 1.17 1.81
CA MET A 36 0.39 0.11 1.58
C MET A 36 -0.09 -0.97 0.59
N ASN A 37 -1.35 -1.39 0.66
CA ASN A 37 -1.92 -2.36 -0.28
C ASN A 37 -1.94 -1.82 -1.71
N THR A 38 -2.25 -0.53 -1.89
CA THR A 38 -2.30 0.11 -3.20
C THR A 38 -0.90 0.28 -3.79
N LEU A 39 0.08 0.66 -2.97
CA LEU A 39 1.49 0.67 -3.36
C LEU A 39 1.96 -0.73 -3.78
N GLN A 40 1.64 -1.76 -3.01
CA GLN A 40 1.99 -3.14 -3.33
C GLN A 40 1.38 -3.59 -4.67
N HIS A 41 0.14 -3.21 -4.95
CA HIS A 41 -0.53 -3.53 -6.21
C HIS A 41 0.24 -2.95 -7.41
N HIS A 42 0.57 -1.65 -7.40
CA HIS A 42 1.26 -1.02 -8.52
C HIS A 42 2.70 -1.50 -8.69
N LEU A 43 3.40 -1.80 -7.59
CA LEU A 43 4.70 -2.48 -7.65
C LEU A 43 4.58 -3.89 -8.25
N GLY A 44 3.50 -4.61 -7.92
CA GLY A 44 3.16 -5.92 -8.49
C GLY A 44 2.95 -5.85 -10.00
N GLU A 45 2.24 -4.84 -10.48
CA GLU A 45 2.02 -4.62 -11.93
C GLU A 45 3.31 -4.30 -12.66
N LEU A 46 4.19 -3.45 -12.12
CA LEU A 46 5.51 -3.19 -12.71
C LEU A 46 6.33 -4.47 -12.84
N ARG A 47 6.33 -5.31 -11.81
CA ARG A 47 7.01 -6.63 -11.87
C ARG A 47 6.33 -7.57 -12.86
N ARG A 48 5.01 -7.49 -13.04
CA ARG A 48 4.30 -8.28 -14.05
C ARG A 48 4.73 -7.86 -15.45
N LEU A 49 4.78 -6.55 -15.74
CA LEU A 49 5.26 -6.01 -17.01
C LEU A 49 6.69 -6.48 -17.31
N GLN A 50 7.57 -6.43 -16.32
CA GLN A 50 8.95 -6.92 -16.45
C GLN A 50 8.99 -8.41 -16.80
N ARG A 51 8.27 -9.27 -16.06
CA ARG A 51 8.25 -10.72 -16.30
C ARG A 51 7.61 -11.11 -17.63
N SER A 52 6.65 -10.32 -18.12
CA SER A 52 6.00 -10.55 -19.41
C SER A 52 6.75 -9.90 -20.59
N ASN A 53 7.92 -9.29 -20.37
CA ASN A 53 8.66 -8.50 -21.36
C ASN A 53 7.84 -7.36 -22.00
N ASP A 54 6.83 -6.84 -21.29
CA ASP A 54 5.93 -5.77 -21.75
C ASP A 54 6.36 -4.42 -21.18
N CYS A 55 7.63 -4.08 -21.39
CA CYS A 55 8.32 -2.99 -20.70
C CYS A 55 8.21 -1.64 -21.44
N ALA A 56 7.10 -1.42 -22.14
CA ALA A 56 6.87 -0.16 -22.83
C ALA A 56 6.79 0.99 -21.82
N ALA A 57 7.52 2.08 -22.09
CA ALA A 57 7.58 3.27 -21.23
C ALA A 57 6.20 3.77 -20.80
N ALA A 58 5.23 3.84 -21.71
CA ALA A 58 3.87 4.28 -21.39
C ALA A 58 3.17 3.38 -20.36
N ARG A 59 3.46 2.07 -20.36
CA ARG A 59 2.85 1.11 -19.41
C ARG A 59 3.47 1.22 -18.03
N SER A 60 4.80 1.30 -17.94
CA SER A 60 5.49 1.45 -16.65
C SER A 60 5.25 2.83 -16.03
N ALA A 61 5.23 3.90 -16.83
CA ALA A 61 5.01 5.28 -16.36
C ALA A 61 3.73 5.43 -15.54
N VAL A 62 2.63 4.78 -15.97
CA VAL A 62 1.35 4.82 -15.27
C VAL A 62 1.50 4.28 -13.85
N HIS A 63 2.16 3.14 -13.67
CA HIS A 63 2.31 2.52 -12.36
C HIS A 63 3.31 3.27 -11.47
N PHE A 64 4.41 3.79 -12.02
CA PHE A 64 5.32 4.65 -11.26
C PHE A 64 4.65 5.95 -10.77
N ARG A 65 3.82 6.57 -11.62
CA ARG A 65 3.03 7.74 -11.22
C ARG A 65 2.07 7.39 -10.09
N ARG A 66 1.37 6.25 -10.19
CA ARG A 66 0.48 5.79 -9.11
C ARG A 66 1.22 5.50 -7.81
N LEU A 67 2.44 4.96 -7.88
CA LEU A 67 3.29 4.80 -6.69
C LEU A 67 3.60 6.16 -6.06
N ALA A 68 4.03 7.15 -6.84
CA ALA A 68 4.34 8.48 -6.35
C ALA A 68 3.12 9.18 -5.72
N GLU A 69 1.97 9.17 -6.40
CA GLU A 69 0.73 9.77 -5.92
C GLU A 69 0.24 9.12 -4.63
N THR A 70 0.17 7.78 -4.60
CA THR A 70 -0.29 7.04 -3.41
C THR A 70 0.69 7.20 -2.25
N ALA A 71 1.99 7.29 -2.52
CA ALA A 71 2.99 7.43 -1.48
C ALA A 71 2.94 8.79 -0.78
N ALA A 72 2.38 9.82 -1.42
CA ALA A 72 2.17 11.11 -0.78
C ALA A 72 1.23 11.01 0.43
N ASP A 73 0.39 9.96 0.51
CA ASP A 73 -0.50 9.70 1.64
C ASP A 73 0.16 8.93 2.80
N ILE A 74 1.42 8.49 2.67
CA ILE A 74 2.12 7.72 3.71
C ILE A 74 2.29 8.55 4.99
N ALA A 75 2.86 9.76 4.88
CA ALA A 75 3.08 10.60 6.05
C ALA A 75 1.77 11.10 6.68
N PRO A 76 0.77 11.59 5.91
CA PRO A 76 -0.54 11.94 6.45
C PRO A 76 -1.27 10.78 7.14
N SER A 77 -1.07 9.54 6.67
CA SER A 77 -1.67 8.34 7.29
C SER A 77 -0.99 7.89 8.57
N HIS A 78 0.16 8.46 8.94
CA HIS A 78 0.89 8.14 10.17
C HIS A 78 1.32 9.42 10.91
N PRO A 79 0.38 10.22 11.43
CA PRO A 79 0.67 11.53 12.01
C PRO A 79 1.56 11.47 13.26
N ASP A 80 1.60 10.34 13.96
CA ASP A 80 2.34 10.16 15.22
C ASP A 80 3.78 9.66 15.01
N GLN A 81 4.22 9.48 13.76
CA GLN A 81 5.57 9.00 13.45
C GLN A 81 6.62 10.12 13.49
N PRO A 82 7.91 9.81 13.76
CA PRO A 82 8.97 10.81 13.84
C PRO A 82 9.24 11.47 12.47
N PRO A 83 9.87 12.66 12.45
CA PRO A 83 10.17 13.39 11.20
C PRO A 83 10.93 12.58 10.14
N ASP A 84 11.81 11.68 10.58
CA ASP A 84 12.58 10.79 9.69
C ASP A 84 11.68 9.84 8.88
N PHE A 85 10.53 9.42 9.42
CA PHE A 85 9.54 8.63 8.70
C PHE A 85 8.98 9.39 7.49
N ALA A 86 8.60 10.66 7.71
CA ALA A 86 8.07 11.51 6.65
C ALA A 86 9.14 11.81 5.59
N GLU A 87 10.40 11.91 5.97
CA GLU A 87 11.52 12.05 5.04
C GLU A 87 11.71 10.81 4.17
N GLN A 88 11.66 9.61 4.77
CA GLN A 88 11.73 8.37 3.99
C GLN A 88 10.55 8.22 3.01
N ALA A 89 9.34 8.60 3.44
CA ALA A 89 8.17 8.64 2.57
C ALA A 89 8.36 9.62 1.39
N ARG A 90 8.86 10.84 1.64
CA ARG A 90 9.15 11.82 0.59
C ARG A 90 10.16 11.29 -0.43
N ARG A 91 11.25 10.65 0.02
CA ARG A 91 12.24 10.05 -0.89
C ARG A 91 11.64 8.99 -1.80
N PHE A 92 10.69 8.21 -1.30
CA PHE A 92 9.97 7.22 -2.11
C PHE A 92 9.05 7.89 -3.16
N VAL A 93 8.37 8.98 -2.78
CA VAL A 93 7.58 9.82 -3.72
C VAL A 93 8.47 10.35 -4.85
N GLU A 94 9.61 10.94 -4.51
CA GLU A 94 10.57 11.51 -5.46
C GLU A 94 11.15 10.44 -6.40
N THR A 95 11.56 9.29 -5.85
CA THR A 95 12.11 8.17 -6.62
C THR A 95 11.09 7.64 -7.62
N SER A 96 9.85 7.41 -7.17
CA SER A 96 8.76 6.93 -8.02
C SER A 96 8.36 7.98 -9.06
N GLY A 97 8.31 9.26 -8.67
CA GLY A 97 7.98 10.38 -9.55
C GLY A 97 9.01 10.56 -10.67
N ARG A 98 10.30 10.43 -10.35
CA ARG A 98 11.38 10.43 -11.34
C ARG A 98 11.22 9.29 -12.35
N HIS A 99 10.96 8.06 -11.91
CA HIS A 99 10.69 6.95 -12.82
C HIS A 99 9.40 7.10 -13.62
N ALA A 100 8.43 7.90 -13.15
CA ALA A 100 7.24 8.22 -13.91
C ALA A 100 7.51 9.25 -15.02
N ALA A 101 8.32 10.28 -14.72
CA ALA A 101 8.71 11.32 -15.67
C ALA A 101 9.72 10.80 -16.70
N GLU A 102 10.69 9.99 -16.26
CA GLU A 102 11.74 9.36 -17.05
C GLU A 102 11.47 7.85 -17.13
N ALA A 103 10.38 7.52 -17.80
CA ALA A 103 9.89 6.15 -17.85
C ALA A 103 10.89 5.20 -18.53
N PRO A 104 11.17 4.01 -17.94
CA PRO A 104 12.04 3.02 -18.53
C PRO A 104 11.61 2.64 -19.95
N VAL A 105 12.53 2.72 -20.91
CA VAL A 105 12.25 2.48 -22.33
C VAL A 105 12.34 1.01 -22.74
N ASP A 106 12.93 0.17 -21.88
CA ASP A 106 13.10 -1.27 -22.10
C ASP A 106 13.06 -2.05 -20.77
N CYS A 107 13.14 -3.38 -20.88
CA CYS A 107 13.06 -4.25 -19.71
C CYS A 107 14.29 -4.19 -18.80
N ARG A 108 15.46 -3.82 -19.31
CA ARG A 108 16.68 -3.66 -18.50
C ARG A 108 16.57 -2.41 -17.64
N ALA A 109 16.15 -1.30 -18.24
CA ALA A 109 15.88 -0.06 -17.52
C ALA A 109 14.74 -0.24 -16.51
N LEU A 110 13.71 -1.03 -16.85
CA LEU A 110 12.61 -1.33 -15.93
C LEU A 110 13.09 -2.16 -14.73
N ASP A 111 13.96 -3.15 -14.94
CA ASP A 111 14.54 -3.93 -13.87
C ASP A 111 15.37 -3.06 -12.91
N GLN A 112 16.19 -2.15 -13.44
CA GLN A 112 16.95 -1.19 -12.63
C GLN A 112 16.04 -0.25 -11.82
N ALA A 113 14.96 0.26 -12.43
CA ALA A 113 13.98 1.10 -11.74
C ALA A 113 13.23 0.32 -10.64
N LEU A 114 12.91 -0.96 -10.90
CA LEU A 114 12.30 -1.86 -9.91
C LEU A 114 13.22 -2.14 -8.72
N GLN A 115 14.52 -2.30 -8.96
CA GLN A 115 15.52 -2.46 -7.90
C GLN A 115 15.60 -1.20 -7.03
N GLN A 116 15.77 -0.01 -7.62
CA GLN A 116 15.83 1.27 -6.90
C GLN A 116 14.55 1.53 -6.09
N THR A 117 13.39 1.27 -6.69
CA THR A 117 12.09 1.40 -6.00
C THR A 117 11.97 0.41 -4.85
N GLY A 118 12.42 -0.84 -5.04
CA GLY A 118 12.44 -1.87 -4.00
C GLY A 118 13.36 -1.54 -2.83
N GLU A 119 14.53 -0.96 -3.10
CA GLU A 119 15.45 -0.45 -2.09
C GLU A 119 14.84 0.69 -1.28
N ALA A 120 14.13 1.62 -1.93
CA ALA A 120 13.41 2.70 -1.26
C ALA A 120 12.26 2.16 -0.37
N CYS A 121 11.54 1.13 -0.81
CA CYS A 121 10.56 0.43 0.05
C CYS A 121 11.25 -0.19 1.27
N GLN A 122 12.37 -0.89 1.07
CA GLN A 122 13.10 -1.55 2.16
C GLN A 122 13.72 -0.56 3.12
N ALA A 123 14.16 0.62 2.66
CA ALA A 123 14.71 1.65 3.51
C ALA A 123 13.73 2.05 4.62
N CYS A 124 12.48 2.37 4.24
CA CYS A 124 11.46 2.70 5.21
C CYS A 124 11.07 1.49 6.07
N HIS A 125 10.89 0.32 5.44
CA HIS A 125 10.45 -0.88 6.18
C HIS A 125 11.49 -1.46 7.14
N ARG A 126 12.79 -1.17 7.00
CA ARG A 126 13.79 -1.61 7.98
C ARG A 126 13.57 -0.94 9.34
N ASP A 127 13.09 0.30 9.34
CA ASP A 127 13.00 1.12 10.54
C ASP A 127 11.58 1.19 11.10
N TYR A 128 10.55 1.00 10.25
CA TYR A 128 9.15 1.33 10.60
C TYR A 128 8.10 0.24 10.33
N ARG A 129 8.50 -0.98 9.95
CA ARG A 129 7.57 -2.09 9.68
C ARG A 129 7.54 -3.15 10.78
#